data_AF-A0AA92M6C1-F1
#
_entry.id   AF-A0AA92M6C1-F1
#
_cell.length_a   1.000
_cell.length_b   1.000
_cell.length_c   1.000
_cell.angle_alpha   90.00
_cell.angle_beta   90.00
_cell.angle_gamma   90.00
#
_symmetry.space_group_name_H-M   'P 1'
#
loop_
_entity.id
_entity.type
_entity.pdbx_description
1 polymer ?
#
loop_
_entity_poly.entity_id
_entity_poly.type
_entity_poly.pdbx_seq_one_letter_code
_entity_poly.pdbx_strand_id
1 'polypeptide(L)'
;MPLTIRVNGTSLTLVHKFSIGISTATIPDVCKTPSPGGPVPVPYPNIANSITLSSGTSTVKGDKAMAANKGSKFAISNGDNAGVAGGVKSSTFMKEATWILYSFDVKMDGKNTARLTDKMFHNSENAANLGGVAQQPLIAALGDAALAQELCEAACQALKDKEAADAKLPPGKASTDQYQRRMRDIIDPKVAGVRGGRPGLLTEVSQSNVGKLIGKYGKDVSSSLGKARWDIILLEAGVAVGKKALTLADVKHIVEVKFPNDSPTDNQDILRKTHPETDKKLTEMKVRKKGAKDAKDADCLCT
;
A
#
# COMPACT_ATOMS: atom_id res chain seq x y z
N MET A 1 -6.84 -4.37 1.67
CA MET A 1 -6.98 -5.64 0.93
C MET A 1 -6.19 -5.47 -0.35
N PRO A 2 -5.50 -6.50 -0.87
CA PRO A 2 -4.76 -6.46 -2.13
C PRO A 2 -5.68 -6.03 -3.25
N LEU A 3 -5.20 -5.07 -4.02
CA LEU A 3 -5.79 -4.63 -5.27
C LEU A 3 -5.30 -5.56 -6.37
N THR A 4 -6.07 -6.59 -6.69
CA THR A 4 -5.64 -7.58 -7.70
C THR A 4 -6.28 -7.35 -9.06
N ILE A 5 -7.39 -6.61 -9.10
CA ILE A 5 -8.19 -6.46 -10.32
C ILE A 5 -7.78 -5.18 -11.05
N ARG A 6 -7.30 -5.39 -12.28
CA ARG A 6 -7.00 -4.32 -13.24
C ARG A 6 -8.17 -4.11 -14.19
N VAL A 7 -8.38 -2.88 -14.61
CA VAL A 7 -9.50 -2.44 -15.44
C VAL A 7 -8.94 -1.47 -16.48
N ASN A 8 -9.15 -1.70 -17.79
CA ASN A 8 -8.51 -0.91 -18.86
C ASN A 8 -6.98 -0.97 -18.86
N GLY A 9 -6.40 -2.16 -18.98
CA GLY A 9 -4.95 -2.35 -19.14
C GLY A 9 -4.23 -2.69 -17.84
N THR A 10 -2.98 -2.23 -17.70
CA THR A 10 -2.06 -2.72 -16.66
C THR A 10 -1.98 -1.82 -15.41
N SER A 11 -2.28 -0.53 -15.54
CA SER A 11 -2.00 0.48 -14.50
C SER A 11 -3.23 0.95 -13.72
N LEU A 12 -4.43 0.67 -14.22
CA LEU A 12 -5.68 1.12 -13.61
C LEU A 12 -6.30 -0.03 -12.80
N THR A 13 -6.44 0.16 -11.51
CA THR A 13 -7.00 -0.81 -10.57
C THR A 13 -8.46 -0.50 -10.29
N LEU A 14 -9.24 -1.55 -10.07
CA LEU A 14 -10.62 -1.45 -9.64
C LEU A 14 -10.71 -0.80 -8.26
N VAL A 15 -11.64 0.15 -8.07
CA VAL A 15 -12.00 0.60 -6.73
C VAL A 15 -13.08 -0.32 -6.18
N HIS A 16 -12.88 -0.83 -4.96
CA HIS A 16 -13.86 -1.68 -4.29
C HIS A 16 -13.84 -1.38 -2.79
N LYS A 17 -14.85 -1.82 -2.05
CA LYS A 17 -15.09 -1.40 -0.65
C LYS A 17 -13.90 -1.65 0.30
N PHE A 18 -13.03 -2.59 -0.03
CA PHE A 18 -11.88 -2.94 0.82
C PHE A 18 -10.54 -2.62 0.17
N SER A 19 -10.52 -1.82 -0.90
CA SER A 19 -9.29 -1.43 -1.60
C SER A 19 -8.37 -0.54 -0.77
N ILE A 20 -8.85 -0.03 0.37
CA ILE A 20 -8.14 0.95 1.21
C ILE A 20 -7.83 2.23 0.38
N GLY A 21 -8.62 2.47 -0.66
CA GLY A 21 -8.55 3.70 -1.43
C GLY A 21 -9.01 4.91 -0.61
N ILE A 22 -8.24 5.98 -0.70
CA ILE A 22 -8.52 7.30 -0.11
C ILE A 22 -8.72 8.29 -1.25
N SER A 23 -9.82 9.02 -1.24
CA SER A 23 -10.08 10.14 -2.13
C SER A 23 -9.95 11.43 -1.34
N THR A 24 -9.14 12.37 -1.83
CA THR A 24 -8.95 13.69 -1.20
C THR A 24 -9.29 14.76 -2.22
N ALA A 25 -10.16 15.70 -1.84
CA ALA A 25 -10.54 16.79 -2.71
C ALA A 25 -9.33 17.66 -3.06
N THR A 26 -9.12 17.87 -4.35
CA THR A 26 -8.09 18.77 -4.90
C THR A 26 -8.65 20.19 -5.10
N ILE A 27 -9.96 20.31 -5.21
CA ILE A 27 -10.70 21.57 -5.14
C ILE A 27 -11.36 21.59 -3.75
N PRO A 28 -10.99 22.54 -2.86
CA PRO A 28 -11.40 22.53 -1.46
C PRO A 28 -12.88 22.83 -1.29
N ASP A 29 -13.43 22.40 -0.16
CA ASP A 29 -14.82 22.66 0.22
C ASP A 29 -14.92 24.01 0.93
N VAL A 30 -15.63 24.97 0.34
CA VAL A 30 -15.78 26.30 0.95
C VAL A 30 -17.04 26.32 1.82
N CYS A 31 -16.84 26.31 3.13
CA CYS A 31 -17.90 26.30 4.14
C CYS A 31 -18.06 27.65 4.84
N LYS A 32 -19.25 27.89 5.40
CA LYS A 32 -19.52 29.02 6.29
C LYS A 32 -19.02 28.69 7.70
N THR A 33 -17.95 29.36 8.11
CA THR A 33 -17.32 29.15 9.42
C THR A 33 -17.72 30.26 10.38
N PRO A 34 -18.23 29.95 11.59
CA PRO A 34 -18.55 30.96 12.59
C PRO A 34 -17.35 31.84 12.92
N SER A 35 -17.58 33.15 12.96
CA SER A 35 -16.62 34.15 13.43
C SER A 35 -17.35 35.20 14.28
N PRO A 36 -16.62 36.01 15.07
CA PRO A 36 -17.22 37.09 15.85
C PRO A 36 -18.04 38.10 15.03
N GLY A 37 -17.75 38.25 13.72
CA GLY A 37 -18.48 39.13 12.80
C GLY A 37 -19.57 38.45 11.98
N GLY A 38 -19.92 37.19 12.28
CA GLY A 38 -20.82 36.36 11.49
C GLY A 38 -20.10 35.30 10.64
N PRO A 39 -20.81 34.37 10.00
CA PRO A 39 -20.16 33.29 9.26
C PRO A 39 -19.38 33.77 8.03
N VAL A 40 -18.13 33.35 7.90
CA VAL A 40 -17.25 33.70 6.77
C VAL A 40 -16.92 32.47 5.92
N PRO A 41 -16.77 32.59 4.58
CA PRO A 41 -16.33 31.50 3.72
C PRO A 41 -14.89 31.07 4.01
N VAL A 42 -14.66 29.79 4.34
CA VAL A 42 -13.33 29.22 4.59
C VAL A 42 -13.17 27.91 3.81
N PRO A 43 -12.05 27.71 3.08
CA PRO A 43 -11.77 26.45 2.40
C PRO A 43 -11.31 25.37 3.39
N TYR A 44 -11.87 24.18 3.28
CA TYR A 44 -11.54 23.01 4.09
C TYR A 44 -11.08 21.82 3.23
N PRO A 45 -10.22 20.94 3.79
CA PRO A 45 -9.95 19.64 3.19
C PRO A 45 -11.22 18.78 3.22
N ASN A 46 -11.37 17.89 2.24
CA ASN A 46 -12.47 16.94 2.21
C ASN A 46 -11.98 15.57 1.76
N ILE A 47 -12.11 14.56 2.61
CA ILE A 47 -11.53 13.22 2.46
C ILE A 47 -12.63 12.17 2.55
N ALA A 48 -12.67 11.24 1.59
CA ALA A 48 -13.62 10.13 1.55
C ALA A 48 -12.88 8.80 1.36
N ASN A 49 -13.39 7.72 1.98
CA ASN A 49 -12.70 6.44 2.05
C ASN A 49 -13.50 5.31 1.39
N SER A 50 -12.81 4.43 0.67
CA SER A 50 -13.40 3.24 0.02
C SER A 50 -14.13 2.30 0.98
N ILE A 51 -13.75 2.27 2.26
CA ILE A 51 -14.44 1.46 3.28
C ILE A 51 -15.92 1.82 3.45
N THR A 52 -16.29 3.06 3.12
CA THR A 52 -17.66 3.55 3.20
C THR A 52 -18.39 3.42 1.85
N LEU A 53 -17.82 2.66 0.90
CA LEU A 53 -18.47 2.36 -0.37
C LEU A 53 -19.83 1.71 -0.14
N SER A 54 -20.81 2.30 -0.80
CA SER A 54 -22.22 1.91 -0.83
C SER A 54 -22.76 2.06 -2.25
N SER A 55 -23.91 1.45 -2.50
CA SER A 55 -24.58 1.48 -3.82
C SER A 55 -23.71 0.98 -4.97
N GLY A 56 -22.71 0.14 -4.67
CA GLY A 56 -21.90 -0.56 -5.66
C GLY A 56 -22.50 -1.87 -6.10
N THR A 57 -21.68 -2.72 -6.69
CA THR A 57 -22.14 -3.98 -7.29
C THR A 57 -22.78 -4.92 -6.27
N SER A 58 -23.88 -5.51 -6.71
CA SER A 58 -24.64 -6.53 -6.01
C SER A 58 -24.12 -7.92 -6.39
N THR A 59 -23.93 -8.18 -7.69
CA THR A 59 -23.60 -9.52 -8.22
C THR A 59 -22.11 -9.72 -8.43
N VAL A 60 -21.43 -8.75 -9.07
CA VAL A 60 -19.97 -8.81 -9.27
C VAL A 60 -19.25 -8.38 -8.00
N LYS A 61 -18.12 -9.00 -7.66
CA LYS A 61 -17.28 -8.58 -6.52
C LYS A 61 -15.88 -8.24 -6.98
N GLY A 62 -15.36 -7.12 -6.49
CA GLY A 62 -13.98 -6.69 -6.64
C GLY A 62 -13.19 -7.09 -5.41
N ASP A 63 -12.24 -8.02 -5.55
CA ASP A 63 -11.50 -8.58 -4.42
C ASP A 63 -12.47 -8.99 -3.28
N LYS A 64 -13.57 -9.66 -3.65
CA LYS A 64 -14.68 -10.11 -2.76
C LYS A 64 -15.54 -9.02 -2.15
N ALA A 65 -15.12 -7.79 -2.29
CA ALA A 65 -15.84 -6.65 -1.79
C ALA A 65 -16.82 -6.19 -2.87
N MET A 66 -17.79 -5.39 -2.44
CA MET A 66 -18.59 -4.59 -3.37
C MET A 66 -17.63 -3.77 -4.25
N ALA A 67 -17.72 -3.92 -5.56
CA ALA A 67 -16.96 -3.13 -6.51
C ALA A 67 -17.69 -1.82 -6.80
N ALA A 68 -16.92 -0.78 -7.10
CA ALA A 68 -17.47 0.50 -7.50
C ALA A 68 -17.81 0.48 -9.01
N ASN A 69 -19.02 0.89 -9.33
CA ASN A 69 -19.52 1.09 -10.69
C ASN A 69 -20.38 2.37 -10.74
N LYS A 70 -20.91 2.72 -11.91
CA LYS A 70 -21.72 3.92 -12.10
C LYS A 70 -22.90 3.97 -11.11
N GLY A 71 -22.99 5.06 -10.35
CA GLY A 71 -23.97 5.25 -9.26
C GLY A 71 -23.50 4.79 -7.87
N SER A 72 -22.29 4.24 -7.75
CA SER A 72 -21.64 4.00 -6.47
C SER A 72 -21.24 5.30 -5.77
N LYS A 73 -21.11 5.24 -4.43
CA LYS A 73 -20.63 6.37 -3.63
C LYS A 73 -19.84 5.95 -2.40
N PHE A 74 -18.87 6.75 -2.00
CA PHE A 74 -18.36 6.72 -0.62
C PHE A 74 -19.35 7.49 0.24
N ALA A 75 -19.98 6.81 1.19
CA ALA A 75 -21.18 7.30 1.86
C ALA A 75 -20.97 8.56 2.71
N ILE A 76 -19.73 8.84 3.10
CA ILE A 76 -19.37 9.95 3.98
C ILE A 76 -18.00 10.49 3.60
N SER A 77 -17.84 11.80 3.67
CA SER A 77 -16.57 12.49 3.62
C SER A 77 -16.35 13.35 4.88
N ASN A 78 -15.10 13.69 5.18
CA ASN A 78 -14.71 14.39 6.42
C ASN A 78 -13.61 15.43 6.16
N GLY A 79 -13.40 16.36 7.09
CA GLY A 79 -12.34 17.38 7.04
C GLY A 79 -12.85 18.81 7.03
N ASP A 80 -14.15 18.97 6.80
CA ASP A 80 -14.95 20.21 6.76
C ASP A 80 -15.69 20.49 8.08
N ASN A 81 -15.46 19.67 9.12
CA ASN A 81 -16.23 19.67 10.38
C ASN A 81 -16.19 20.99 11.18
N ALA A 82 -15.20 21.86 10.94
CA ALA A 82 -15.13 23.18 11.58
C ALA A 82 -16.06 24.22 10.92
N GLY A 83 -16.51 23.97 9.69
CA GLY A 83 -17.50 24.79 8.97
C GLY A 83 -18.93 24.40 9.33
N VAL A 84 -19.32 24.53 10.61
CA VAL A 84 -20.58 24.00 11.16
C VAL A 84 -21.87 24.50 10.50
N ALA A 85 -21.82 25.57 9.71
CA ALA A 85 -22.97 26.07 8.93
C ALA A 85 -23.01 25.54 7.48
N GLY A 86 -22.13 24.59 7.13
CA GLY A 86 -22.07 23.86 5.86
C GLY A 86 -21.54 24.69 4.68
N GLY A 87 -21.56 24.07 3.49
CA GLY A 87 -21.11 24.69 2.24
C GLY A 87 -21.82 26.02 1.95
N VAL A 88 -21.11 27.00 1.36
CA VAL A 88 -21.63 28.37 1.15
C VAL A 88 -22.97 28.40 0.40
N LYS A 89 -23.13 27.53 -0.60
CA LYS A 89 -24.31 27.46 -1.46
C LYS A 89 -25.28 26.34 -1.08
N SER A 90 -24.78 25.22 -0.56
CA SER A 90 -25.54 23.98 -0.35
C SER A 90 -25.93 23.73 1.10
N SER A 91 -25.29 24.38 2.08
CA SER A 91 -25.44 24.12 3.52
C SER A 91 -25.22 22.65 3.92
N THR A 92 -24.50 21.87 3.12
CA THR A 92 -24.17 20.48 3.41
C THR A 92 -22.79 20.34 4.05
N PHE A 93 -22.66 19.35 4.94
CA PHE A 93 -21.40 18.91 5.56
C PHE A 93 -21.40 17.38 5.67
N MET A 94 -20.23 16.76 5.57
CA MET A 94 -20.03 15.31 5.68
C MET A 94 -20.89 14.43 4.73
N LYS A 95 -21.22 14.92 3.53
CA LYS A 95 -21.99 14.15 2.54
C LYS A 95 -21.12 13.24 1.68
N GLU A 96 -21.76 12.47 0.82
CA GLU A 96 -21.08 11.48 -0.01
C GLU A 96 -20.06 12.06 -1.01
N ALA A 97 -19.15 11.19 -1.43
CA ALA A 97 -18.33 11.38 -2.62
C ALA A 97 -18.76 10.42 -3.73
N THR A 98 -18.98 10.94 -4.94
CA THR A 98 -19.50 10.23 -6.11
C THR A 98 -18.54 10.37 -7.28
N TRP A 99 -18.49 9.37 -8.18
CA TRP A 99 -17.60 9.41 -9.35
C TRP A 99 -18.16 10.28 -10.48
N ILE A 100 -17.26 11.02 -11.14
CA ILE A 100 -17.50 11.83 -12.34
C ILE A 100 -17.21 11.01 -13.59
N LEU A 101 -16.09 10.28 -13.56
CA LEU A 101 -15.61 9.45 -14.68
C LEU A 101 -15.69 7.97 -14.32
N TYR A 102 -15.69 7.13 -15.35
CA TYR A 102 -15.74 5.68 -15.27
C TYR A 102 -15.01 5.05 -16.46
N SER A 103 -14.76 3.75 -16.40
CA SER A 103 -14.34 2.94 -17.56
C SER A 103 -15.32 3.08 -18.74
N PHE A 104 -14.84 3.13 -19.98
CA PHE A 104 -15.70 3.22 -21.16
C PHE A 104 -16.20 1.85 -21.67
N ASP A 105 -15.45 0.79 -21.39
CA ASP A 105 -15.57 -0.55 -21.97
C ASP A 105 -15.84 -1.64 -20.91
N VAL A 106 -15.28 -1.52 -19.70
CA VAL A 106 -15.49 -2.47 -18.61
C VAL A 106 -16.71 -2.08 -17.80
N LYS A 107 -17.64 -3.03 -17.70
CA LYS A 107 -18.89 -2.89 -16.95
C LYS A 107 -19.02 -4.00 -15.92
N MET A 108 -19.61 -3.66 -14.77
CA MET A 108 -19.99 -4.58 -13.70
C MET A 108 -21.45 -4.32 -13.33
N ASP A 109 -22.23 -5.39 -13.20
CA ASP A 109 -23.70 -5.30 -13.07
C ASP A 109 -24.32 -4.41 -14.18
N GLY A 110 -23.79 -4.50 -15.41
CA GLY A 110 -24.25 -3.71 -16.56
C GLY A 110 -23.85 -2.22 -16.53
N LYS A 111 -23.13 -1.77 -15.51
CA LYS A 111 -22.74 -0.36 -15.32
C LYS A 111 -21.23 -0.17 -15.41
N ASN A 112 -20.78 0.95 -15.94
CA ASN A 112 -19.37 1.29 -16.11
C ASN A 112 -18.60 1.22 -14.77
N THR A 113 -17.44 0.59 -14.77
CA THR A 113 -16.62 0.35 -13.58
C THR A 113 -15.84 1.60 -13.16
N ALA A 114 -15.70 1.84 -11.85
CA ALA A 114 -14.88 2.92 -11.30
C ALA A 114 -13.43 2.44 -11.01
N ARG A 115 -12.46 3.24 -11.44
CA ARG A 115 -11.02 2.94 -11.42
C ARG A 115 -10.28 3.96 -10.55
N LEU A 116 -9.04 3.62 -10.16
CA LEU A 116 -8.23 4.46 -9.27
C LEU A 116 -8.08 5.91 -9.76
N THR A 117 -7.97 6.17 -11.06
CA THR A 117 -7.76 7.53 -11.60
C THR A 117 -9.06 8.27 -11.93
N ASP A 118 -10.22 7.65 -11.74
CA ASP A 118 -11.49 8.27 -12.07
C ASP A 118 -11.81 9.39 -11.06
N LYS A 119 -12.17 10.56 -11.58
CA LYS A 119 -12.42 11.78 -10.80
C LYS A 119 -13.69 11.64 -9.96
N MET A 120 -13.76 12.37 -8.83
CA MET A 120 -14.89 12.31 -7.91
C MET A 120 -15.36 13.69 -7.48
N PHE A 121 -16.66 13.86 -7.31
CA PHE A 121 -17.23 14.92 -6.48
C PHE A 121 -17.18 14.53 -5.01
N HIS A 122 -17.15 15.52 -4.13
CA HIS A 122 -17.06 15.39 -2.68
C HIS A 122 -18.11 16.28 -2.00
N ASN A 123 -18.60 15.83 -0.84
CA ASN A 123 -19.62 16.52 -0.03
C ASN A 123 -20.82 17.02 -0.85
N SER A 124 -21.47 16.11 -1.59
CA SER A 124 -22.62 16.47 -2.44
C SER A 124 -22.28 17.55 -3.48
N GLU A 125 -21.13 17.40 -4.14
CA GLU A 125 -20.66 18.25 -5.26
C GLU A 125 -20.17 19.66 -4.85
N ASN A 126 -19.95 19.91 -3.56
CA ASN A 126 -19.31 21.15 -3.09
C ASN A 126 -17.81 21.19 -3.35
N ALA A 127 -17.19 20.02 -3.40
CA ALA A 127 -15.76 19.84 -3.61
C ALA A 127 -15.52 18.79 -4.70
N ALA A 128 -14.29 18.72 -5.21
CA ALA A 128 -13.94 17.74 -6.22
C ALA A 128 -12.51 17.23 -6.05
N ASN A 129 -12.34 15.93 -6.28
CA ASN A 129 -11.06 15.27 -6.48
C ASN A 129 -10.84 15.05 -7.99
N LEU A 130 -9.87 15.76 -8.56
CA LEU A 130 -9.50 15.64 -9.97
C LEU A 130 -8.32 14.68 -10.20
N GLY A 131 -7.69 14.17 -9.14
CA GLY A 131 -6.59 13.21 -9.18
C GLY A 131 -6.99 11.74 -9.04
N GLY A 132 -8.23 11.47 -8.58
CA GLY A 132 -8.75 10.11 -8.39
C GLY A 132 -8.44 9.51 -7.01
N VAL A 133 -8.89 8.27 -6.81
CA VAL A 133 -8.71 7.50 -5.56
C VAL A 133 -7.26 7.01 -5.45
N ALA A 134 -6.56 7.48 -4.43
CA ALA A 134 -5.24 6.97 -4.07
C ALA A 134 -5.38 5.57 -3.44
N GLN A 135 -4.89 4.55 -4.15
CA GLN A 135 -4.90 3.16 -3.68
C GLN A 135 -3.67 2.43 -4.26
N GLN A 136 -2.89 1.74 -3.44
CA GLN A 136 -1.55 1.23 -3.81
C GLN A 136 -1.60 -0.23 -4.30
N PRO A 137 -1.24 -0.52 -5.55
CA PRO A 137 -0.73 -1.85 -5.91
C PRO A 137 0.80 -1.87 -5.75
N LEU A 138 1.34 -2.92 -5.08
CA LEU A 138 2.78 -3.20 -4.99
C LEU A 138 3.52 -3.03 -6.33
N ILE A 139 2.88 -3.38 -7.44
CA ILE A 139 3.42 -3.25 -8.80
C ILE A 139 3.64 -1.78 -9.20
N ALA A 140 2.74 -0.86 -8.83
CA ALA A 140 2.93 0.56 -9.09
C ALA A 140 4.03 1.16 -8.19
N ALA A 141 4.20 0.62 -6.98
CA ALA A 141 5.27 1.05 -6.08
C ALA A 141 6.66 0.64 -6.58
N LEU A 142 6.80 -0.58 -7.12
CA LEU A 142 8.09 -1.10 -7.60
C LEU A 142 8.41 -0.80 -9.07
N GLY A 143 7.39 -0.48 -9.88
CA GLY A 143 7.52 -0.20 -11.32
C GLY A 143 7.93 -1.40 -12.16
N ASP A 144 8.03 -2.60 -11.57
CA ASP A 144 8.39 -3.86 -12.21
C ASP A 144 7.40 -4.94 -11.79
N ALA A 145 6.55 -5.36 -12.73
CA ALA A 145 5.50 -6.33 -12.47
C ALA A 145 6.04 -7.73 -12.20
N ALA A 146 7.12 -8.14 -12.88
CA ALA A 146 7.70 -9.46 -12.71
C ALA A 146 8.36 -9.59 -11.34
N LEU A 147 9.13 -8.58 -10.95
CA LEU A 147 9.77 -8.54 -9.64
C LEU A 147 8.74 -8.47 -8.50
N ALA A 148 7.72 -7.62 -8.63
CA ALA A 148 6.67 -7.52 -7.62
C ALA A 148 5.91 -8.85 -7.42
N GLN A 149 5.61 -9.55 -8.52
CA GLN A 149 4.98 -10.86 -8.48
C GLN A 149 5.88 -11.89 -7.80
N GLU A 150 7.15 -11.95 -8.19
CA GLU A 150 8.12 -12.89 -7.62
C GLU A 150 8.33 -12.68 -6.12
N LEU A 151 8.46 -11.44 -5.68
CA LEU A 151 8.56 -11.12 -4.25
C LEU A 151 7.30 -11.58 -3.51
N CYS A 152 6.12 -11.37 -4.10
CA CYS A 152 4.89 -11.82 -3.47
C CYS A 152 4.80 -13.35 -3.38
N GLU A 153 5.14 -14.06 -4.44
CA GLU A 153 5.14 -15.53 -4.48
C GLU A 153 6.10 -16.12 -3.45
N ALA A 154 7.30 -15.55 -3.32
CA ALA A 154 8.28 -16.01 -2.33
C ALA A 154 7.83 -15.74 -0.90
N ALA A 155 7.25 -14.56 -0.62
CA ALA A 155 6.65 -14.28 0.68
C ALA A 155 5.53 -15.27 0.99
N CYS A 156 4.74 -15.59 -0.03
CA CYS A 156 3.62 -16.51 0.08
C CYS A 156 4.05 -17.94 0.41
N GLN A 157 5.07 -18.42 -0.28
CA GLN A 157 5.66 -19.72 0.01
C GLN A 157 6.28 -19.75 1.41
N ALA A 158 6.96 -18.68 1.83
CA ALA A 158 7.52 -18.57 3.18
C ALA A 158 6.47 -18.65 4.30
N LEU A 159 5.30 -18.01 4.10
CA LEU A 159 4.15 -18.09 4.99
C LEU A 159 3.67 -19.55 5.13
N LYS A 160 3.45 -20.22 4.00
CA LYS A 160 3.03 -21.63 3.95
C LYS A 160 4.03 -22.57 4.63
N ASP A 161 5.31 -22.41 4.33
CA ASP A 161 6.35 -23.29 4.86
C ASP A 161 6.52 -23.12 6.37
N LYS A 162 6.39 -21.89 6.88
CA LYS A 162 6.42 -21.65 8.32
C LYS A 162 5.21 -22.25 9.00
N GLU A 163 4.01 -22.09 8.45
CA GLU A 163 2.81 -22.70 9.03
C GLU A 163 2.89 -24.23 9.05
N ALA A 164 3.40 -24.83 7.98
CA ALA A 164 3.63 -26.28 7.93
C ALA A 164 4.69 -26.74 8.95
N ALA A 165 5.70 -25.90 9.26
CA ALA A 165 6.67 -26.18 10.30
C ALA A 165 6.07 -26.03 11.71
N ASP A 166 5.30 -24.96 11.94
CA ASP A 166 4.64 -24.67 13.21
C ASP A 166 3.57 -25.73 13.53
N ALA A 167 2.86 -26.25 12.53
CA ALA A 167 1.87 -27.32 12.68
C ALA A 167 2.46 -28.67 13.16
N LYS A 168 3.78 -28.87 13.02
CA LYS A 168 4.48 -30.06 13.52
C LYS A 168 4.87 -29.94 15.01
N LEU A 169 4.70 -28.77 15.60
CA LEU A 169 5.07 -28.50 16.98
C LEU A 169 3.87 -28.68 17.92
N PRO A 170 4.11 -28.92 19.22
CA PRO A 170 3.05 -28.97 20.21
C PRO A 170 2.21 -27.67 20.24
N PRO A 171 0.92 -27.73 20.58
CA PRO A 171 0.07 -26.55 20.70
C PRO A 171 0.69 -25.46 21.57
N GLY A 172 0.65 -24.21 21.09
CA GLY A 172 1.24 -23.06 21.80
C GLY A 172 2.75 -22.87 21.58
N LYS A 173 3.41 -23.75 20.80
CA LYS A 173 4.80 -23.55 20.36
C LYS A 173 4.85 -23.09 18.90
N ALA A 174 5.88 -22.32 18.57
CA ALA A 174 6.19 -21.87 17.22
C ALA A 174 7.64 -22.22 16.87
N SER A 175 7.90 -22.46 15.59
CA SER A 175 9.25 -22.66 15.07
C SER A 175 10.07 -21.40 15.28
N THR A 176 11.36 -21.59 15.58
CA THR A 176 12.36 -20.53 15.66
C THR A 176 12.64 -19.87 14.30
N ASP A 177 12.24 -20.52 13.20
CA ASP A 177 12.34 -19.93 11.87
C ASP A 177 11.36 -18.76 11.70
N GLN A 178 11.89 -17.63 11.25
CA GLN A 178 11.13 -16.43 10.90
C GLN A 178 10.66 -16.47 9.45
N TYR A 179 9.49 -15.87 9.18
CA TYR A 179 8.94 -15.75 7.81
C TYR A 179 9.92 -15.05 6.86
N GLN A 180 10.49 -13.92 7.29
CA GLN A 180 11.44 -13.12 6.51
C GLN A 180 12.71 -13.91 6.18
N ARG A 181 13.14 -14.85 7.03
CA ARG A 181 14.28 -15.73 6.73
C ARG A 181 13.96 -16.68 5.59
N ARG A 182 12.81 -17.36 5.65
CA ARG A 182 12.33 -18.29 4.63
C ARG A 182 12.14 -17.60 3.28
N MET A 183 11.54 -16.41 3.29
CA MET A 183 11.37 -15.62 2.07
C MET A 183 12.72 -15.27 1.42
N ARG A 184 13.69 -14.82 2.21
CA ARG A 184 15.06 -14.53 1.73
C ARG A 184 15.74 -15.75 1.14
N ASP A 185 15.54 -16.94 1.73
CA ASP A 185 16.08 -18.20 1.21
C ASP A 185 15.49 -18.57 -0.16
N ILE A 186 14.29 -18.09 -0.49
CA ILE A 186 13.64 -18.33 -1.79
C ILE A 186 14.13 -17.33 -2.85
N ILE A 187 14.11 -16.03 -2.55
CA ILE A 187 14.44 -14.97 -3.54
C ILE A 187 15.95 -14.78 -3.76
N ASP A 188 16.76 -15.17 -2.78
CA ASP A 188 18.20 -15.00 -2.77
C ASP A 188 18.88 -16.20 -2.09
N PRO A 189 18.81 -17.38 -2.75
CA PRO A 189 19.34 -18.62 -2.20
C PRO A 189 20.85 -18.53 -2.00
N LYS A 190 21.34 -19.19 -0.95
CA LYS A 190 22.77 -19.23 -0.65
C LYS A 190 23.49 -20.17 -1.62
N VAL A 191 24.47 -19.65 -2.35
CA VAL A 191 25.42 -20.44 -3.14
C VAL A 191 26.73 -20.51 -2.35
N ALA A 192 27.22 -21.72 -2.07
CA ALA A 192 28.40 -21.95 -1.22
C ALA A 192 28.34 -21.24 0.14
N GLY A 193 27.15 -21.20 0.77
CA GLY A 193 26.94 -20.58 2.09
C GLY A 193 26.77 -19.06 2.06
N VAL A 194 26.82 -18.43 0.87
CA VAL A 194 26.80 -16.98 0.70
C VAL A 194 25.58 -16.57 -0.13
N ARG A 195 24.82 -15.57 0.34
CA ARG A 195 23.67 -14.98 -0.38
C ARG A 195 24.12 -14.08 -1.54
N GLY A 196 23.20 -13.39 -2.21
CA GLY A 196 23.37 -12.34 -3.20
C GLY A 196 23.99 -12.81 -4.51
N GLY A 197 23.57 -13.98 -4.99
CA GLY A 197 23.87 -14.45 -6.34
C GLY A 197 23.09 -13.68 -7.41
N ARG A 198 22.08 -12.91 -6.98
CA ARG A 198 21.20 -12.16 -7.85
C ARG A 198 21.65 -10.70 -8.01
N PRO A 199 21.95 -10.23 -9.24
CA PRO A 199 22.24 -8.83 -9.49
C PRO A 199 21.07 -7.91 -9.11
N GLY A 200 21.36 -6.77 -8.50
CA GLY A 200 20.37 -5.73 -8.21
C GLY A 200 19.42 -6.01 -7.03
N LEU A 201 19.49 -7.18 -6.41
CA LEU A 201 18.70 -7.55 -5.23
C LEU A 201 19.63 -7.84 -4.06
N LEU A 202 19.41 -7.14 -2.95
CA LEU A 202 20.10 -7.36 -1.70
C LEU A 202 19.13 -7.77 -0.61
N THR A 203 19.49 -8.82 0.11
CA THR A 203 18.87 -9.22 1.35
C THR A 203 19.87 -8.98 2.49
N GLU A 204 19.40 -8.78 3.73
CA GLU A 204 20.26 -8.58 4.91
C GLU A 204 21.08 -7.28 4.89
N VAL A 205 20.38 -6.14 4.72
CA VAL A 205 21.00 -4.81 4.80
C VAL A 205 20.47 -4.05 6.02
N SER A 206 21.37 -3.42 6.76
CA SER A 206 21.04 -2.48 7.83
C SER A 206 21.37 -1.07 7.41
N GLN A 207 20.51 -0.12 7.74
CA GLN A 207 20.75 1.31 7.59
C GLN A 207 21.08 1.91 8.95
N SER A 208 22.18 2.65 9.02
CA SER A 208 22.51 3.46 10.20
C SER A 208 21.76 4.79 10.18
N ASN A 209 21.60 5.40 11.35
CA ASN A 209 21.04 6.75 11.54
C ASN A 209 21.86 7.90 10.89
N VAL A 210 22.89 7.59 10.12
CA VAL A 210 23.65 8.57 9.31
C VAL A 210 23.51 8.28 7.81
N GLY A 211 22.46 7.55 7.42
CA GLY A 211 22.13 7.25 6.02
C GLY A 211 23.00 6.16 5.35
N LYS A 212 24.03 5.64 6.03
CA LYS A 212 24.89 4.59 5.49
C LYS A 212 24.18 3.24 5.51
N LEU A 213 24.12 2.57 4.36
CA LEU A 213 23.61 1.21 4.20
C LEU A 213 24.78 0.22 4.30
N ILE A 214 24.66 -0.69 5.27
CA ILE A 214 25.69 -1.64 5.66
C ILE A 214 25.14 -3.04 5.41
N GLY A 215 25.71 -3.72 4.41
CA GLY A 215 25.20 -5.00 3.94
C GLY A 215 26.14 -5.69 2.95
N LYS A 216 25.99 -7.01 2.90
CA LYS A 216 26.75 -8.08 2.22
C LYS A 216 28.29 -8.07 2.31
N TYR A 217 29.05 -6.98 2.13
CA TYR A 217 30.53 -7.04 2.21
C TYR A 217 31.27 -5.83 2.81
N GLY A 218 30.73 -5.28 3.90
CA GLY A 218 31.47 -4.43 4.85
C GLY A 218 30.80 -4.40 6.22
N LYS A 219 30.43 -5.60 6.68
CA LYS A 219 29.24 -5.95 7.48
C LYS A 219 29.09 -5.24 8.83
N ASP A 220 27.83 -4.86 9.08
CA ASP A 220 27.19 -4.86 10.39
C ASP A 220 25.69 -5.02 10.15
N VAL A 221 25.21 -6.26 10.10
CA VAL A 221 23.77 -6.58 9.94
C VAL A 221 23.19 -6.69 11.33
N SER A 222 22.89 -5.53 11.90
CA SER A 222 22.47 -5.37 13.27
C SER A 222 21.16 -4.60 13.35
N SER A 223 20.35 -4.95 14.33
CA SER A 223 19.20 -4.18 14.82
C SER A 223 19.54 -3.43 16.11
N SER A 224 20.83 -3.24 16.41
CA SER A 224 21.31 -2.48 17.56
C SER A 224 20.84 -1.03 17.51
N LEU A 225 20.92 -0.33 18.64
CA LEU A 225 20.51 1.06 18.77
C LEU A 225 21.09 1.92 17.62
N GLY A 226 20.19 2.58 16.89
CA GLY A 226 20.53 3.43 15.75
C GLY A 226 20.80 2.72 14.42
N LYS A 227 20.33 1.47 14.27
CA LYS A 227 20.31 0.74 13.00
C LYS A 227 18.94 0.11 12.74
N ALA A 228 18.38 0.39 11.56
CA ALA A 228 17.18 -0.28 11.05
C ALA A 228 17.60 -1.39 10.08
N ARG A 229 17.04 -2.59 10.23
CA ARG A 229 17.23 -3.68 9.27
C ARG A 229 16.08 -3.64 8.27
N TRP A 230 16.41 -3.75 6.99
CA TRP A 230 15.41 -3.84 5.91
C TRP A 230 15.41 -5.25 5.32
N ASP A 231 14.24 -5.72 4.91
CA ASP A 231 14.11 -7.07 4.34
C ASP A 231 14.78 -7.19 2.96
N ILE A 232 14.43 -6.28 2.05
CA ILE A 232 14.90 -6.29 0.66
C ILE A 232 15.29 -4.88 0.24
N ILE A 233 16.43 -4.79 -0.44
CA ILE A 233 16.87 -3.57 -1.12
C ILE A 233 17.06 -3.88 -2.59
N LEU A 234 16.39 -3.08 -3.42
CA LEU A 234 16.50 -3.12 -4.87
C LEU A 234 17.42 -1.98 -5.31
N LEU A 235 18.42 -2.30 -6.12
CA LEU A 235 19.39 -1.33 -6.63
C LEU A 235 19.04 -0.92 -8.06
N GLU A 236 19.61 0.20 -8.49
CA GLU A 236 19.63 0.60 -9.91
C GLU A 236 20.32 -0.49 -10.77
N ALA A 237 19.83 -0.67 -12.00
CA ALA A 237 20.39 -1.66 -12.92
C ALA A 237 21.86 -1.31 -13.26
N GLY A 238 22.77 -2.29 -13.12
CA GLY A 238 24.20 -2.10 -13.40
C GLY A 238 25.07 -1.75 -12.19
N VAL A 239 24.50 -1.57 -10.99
CA VAL A 239 25.28 -1.45 -9.76
C VAL A 239 25.84 -2.82 -9.37
N ALA A 240 27.10 -3.06 -9.71
CA ALA A 240 27.82 -4.25 -9.25
C ALA A 240 27.99 -4.21 -7.73
N VAL A 241 27.58 -5.28 -7.04
CA VAL A 241 27.73 -5.43 -5.59
C VAL A 241 29.20 -5.69 -5.26
N GLY A 242 30.00 -4.62 -5.17
CA GLY A 242 31.38 -4.64 -4.67
C GLY A 242 31.44 -4.68 -3.13
N LYS A 243 32.66 -4.69 -2.56
CA LYS A 243 32.90 -4.60 -1.09
C LYS A 243 32.69 -3.19 -0.51
N LYS A 244 32.08 -2.27 -1.26
CA LYS A 244 31.89 -0.87 -0.86
C LYS A 244 30.56 -0.72 -0.11
N ALA A 245 30.53 0.16 0.90
CA ALA A 245 29.27 0.53 1.54
C ALA A 245 28.36 1.25 0.53
N LEU A 246 27.06 0.95 0.57
CA LEU A 246 26.05 1.57 -0.27
C LEU A 246 25.49 2.82 0.41
N THR A 247 24.96 3.72 -0.41
CA THR A 247 24.21 4.90 0.01
C THR A 247 22.80 4.84 -0.55
N LEU A 248 21.90 5.68 -0.04
CA LEU A 248 20.53 5.76 -0.55
C LEU A 248 20.45 6.20 -2.02
N ALA A 249 21.51 6.82 -2.56
CA ALA A 249 21.59 7.16 -3.98
C ALA A 249 21.68 5.90 -4.87
N ASP A 250 22.25 4.82 -4.36
CA ASP A 250 22.40 3.54 -5.08
C ASP A 250 21.12 2.69 -5.00
N VAL A 251 20.19 3.05 -4.12
CA VAL A 251 18.96 2.30 -3.85
C VAL A 251 17.83 2.79 -4.73
N LYS A 252 17.22 1.88 -5.50
CA LYS A 252 15.99 2.15 -6.25
C LYS A 252 14.78 2.10 -5.32
N HIS A 253 14.60 0.98 -4.60
CA HIS A 253 13.51 0.79 -3.63
C HIS A 253 13.99 0.01 -2.41
N ILE A 254 13.40 0.31 -1.27
CA ILE A 254 13.47 -0.49 -0.04
C ILE A 254 12.13 -1.17 0.10
N VAL A 255 12.11 -2.50 0.21
CA VAL A 255 10.88 -3.27 0.42
C VAL A 255 10.94 -3.90 1.81
N GLU A 256 10.03 -3.47 2.67
CA GLU A 256 9.86 -4.01 4.02
C GLU A 256 8.64 -4.92 4.04
N VAL A 257 8.83 -6.19 4.43
CA VAL A 257 7.80 -7.21 4.29
C VAL A 257 7.13 -7.48 5.63
N LYS A 258 5.83 -7.22 5.71
CA LYS A 258 5.05 -7.44 6.93
C LYS A 258 4.17 -8.66 6.80
N PHE A 259 4.55 -9.72 7.50
CA PHE A 259 3.78 -10.94 7.65
C PHE A 259 2.61 -10.75 8.65
N PRO A 260 1.65 -11.69 8.73
CA PRO A 260 0.56 -11.58 9.69
C PRO A 260 1.07 -11.40 11.13
N ASN A 261 0.53 -10.38 11.82
CA ASN A 261 0.92 -9.98 13.18
C ASN A 261 2.34 -9.43 13.33
N ASP A 262 2.98 -9.04 12.23
CA ASP A 262 4.27 -8.36 12.24
C ASP A 262 4.11 -6.84 12.10
N SER A 263 4.95 -6.08 12.81
CA SER A 263 4.92 -4.62 12.85
C SER A 263 6.34 -4.06 12.65
N PRO A 264 6.48 -2.80 12.20
CA PRO A 264 7.77 -2.13 12.21
C PRO A 264 8.43 -2.14 13.60
N THR A 265 9.75 -2.21 13.61
CA THR A 265 10.53 -2.06 14.84
C THR A 265 10.69 -0.59 15.19
N ASP A 266 10.91 -0.26 16.46
CA ASP A 266 11.16 1.11 16.91
C ASP A 266 12.28 1.79 16.11
N ASN A 267 13.35 1.06 15.79
CA ASN A 267 14.46 1.58 14.97
C ASN A 267 14.02 1.92 13.54
N GLN A 268 13.15 1.11 12.92
CA GLN A 268 12.59 1.42 11.60
C GLN A 268 11.72 2.67 11.67
N ASP A 269 10.87 2.79 12.68
CA ASP A 269 10.00 3.97 12.85
C ASP A 269 10.80 5.25 13.12
N ILE A 270 11.83 5.18 13.95
CA ILE A 270 12.75 6.29 14.19
C ILE A 270 13.44 6.69 12.89
N LEU A 271 13.93 5.72 12.12
CA LEU A 271 14.68 6.01 10.89
C LEU A 271 13.77 6.62 9.82
N ARG A 272 12.54 6.13 9.66
CA ARG A 272 11.53 6.72 8.76
C ARG A 272 11.22 8.18 9.11
N LYS A 273 11.10 8.51 10.39
CA LYS A 273 10.83 9.87 10.87
C LYS A 273 12.03 10.82 10.69
N THR A 274 13.24 10.31 10.90
CA THR A 274 14.47 11.13 10.90
C THR A 274 15.12 11.24 9.52
N HIS A 275 14.84 10.32 8.60
CA HIS A 275 15.41 10.22 7.27
C HIS A 275 14.30 10.12 6.21
N PRO A 276 13.56 11.22 5.92
CA PRO A 276 12.40 11.21 5.03
C PRO A 276 12.73 10.76 3.59
N GLU A 277 13.98 10.91 3.15
CA GLU A 277 14.47 10.36 1.88
C GLU A 277 14.49 8.82 1.84
N THR A 278 14.62 8.17 3.00
CA THR A 278 14.47 6.72 3.14
C THR A 278 13.01 6.33 2.99
N ASP A 279 12.11 7.03 3.69
CA ASP A 279 10.66 6.76 3.65
C ASP A 279 10.10 6.94 2.23
N LYS A 280 10.61 7.90 1.46
CA LYS A 280 10.26 8.08 0.03
C LYS A 280 10.62 6.89 -0.86
N LYS A 281 11.64 6.10 -0.51
CA LYS A 281 12.06 4.89 -1.24
C LYS A 281 11.48 3.62 -0.65
N LEU A 282 10.85 3.70 0.52
CA LEU A 282 10.30 2.58 1.27
C LEU A 282 8.93 2.19 0.75
N THR A 283 8.73 0.88 0.56
CA THR A 283 7.44 0.27 0.27
C THR A 283 7.21 -0.85 1.28
N GLU A 284 6.13 -0.75 2.04
CA GLU A 284 5.69 -1.85 2.91
C GLU A 284 4.89 -2.85 2.08
N MET A 285 5.39 -4.08 1.94
CA MET A 285 4.65 -5.18 1.33
C MET A 285 3.95 -5.98 2.42
N LYS A 286 2.62 -5.89 2.52
CA LYS A 286 1.84 -6.60 3.54
C LYS A 286 1.36 -7.95 3.00
N VAL A 287 1.78 -9.02 3.66
CA VAL A 287 1.46 -10.40 3.31
C VAL A 287 0.30 -10.87 4.17
N ARG A 288 -0.77 -11.36 3.55
CA ARG A 288 -1.89 -11.96 4.27
C ARG A 288 -2.30 -13.30 3.71
N LYS A 289 -2.80 -14.18 4.58
CA LYS A 289 -3.45 -15.42 4.15
C LYS A 289 -4.62 -15.12 3.23
N LYS A 290 -4.85 -16.07 2.32
CA LYS A 290 -6.09 -16.18 1.58
C LYS A 290 -7.24 -16.49 2.53
N GLY A 291 -8.33 -15.74 2.42
CA GLY A 291 -9.60 -16.07 3.06
C GLY A 291 -10.55 -16.77 2.09
N ALA A 292 -11.58 -17.44 2.59
CA ALA A 292 -12.55 -18.27 1.83
C ALA A 292 -13.14 -17.65 0.54
N LYS A 293 -13.05 -16.33 0.39
CA LYS A 293 -13.59 -15.62 -0.77
C LYS A 293 -12.54 -15.31 -1.92
N ASP A 294 -11.24 -15.63 -1.79
CA ASP A 294 -10.14 -15.14 -2.71
C ASP A 294 -10.02 -16.11 -3.92
N ALA A 295 -9.59 -15.63 -5.11
CA ALA A 295 -9.53 -16.40 -6.37
C ALA A 295 -8.65 -17.66 -6.28
N LYS A 296 -8.97 -18.72 -7.05
CA LYS A 296 -8.55 -20.12 -6.80
C LYS A 296 -7.05 -20.40 -6.85
N ASP A 297 -6.21 -19.56 -7.45
CA ASP A 297 -4.87 -19.98 -7.91
C ASP A 297 -3.66 -19.44 -7.10
N ALA A 298 -3.88 -18.73 -5.97
CA ALA A 298 -2.81 -18.34 -5.04
C ALA A 298 -3.19 -18.59 -3.57
N ASP A 299 -2.22 -19.04 -2.75
CA ASP A 299 -2.39 -19.41 -1.33
C ASP A 299 -2.41 -18.21 -0.36
N CYS A 300 -1.99 -17.02 -0.83
CA CYS A 300 -1.96 -15.76 -0.08
C CYS A 300 -1.78 -14.57 -1.03
N LEU A 301 -1.77 -13.35 -0.47
CA LEU A 301 -1.77 -12.12 -1.25
C LEU A 301 -0.89 -11.03 -0.61
N CYS A 302 -0.32 -10.17 -1.46
CA CYS A 302 0.56 -9.07 -1.06
C CYS A 302 -0.01 -7.71 -1.51
N THR A 303 0.12 -6.70 -0.65
CA THR A 303 -0.31 -5.31 -0.92
C THR A 303 0.83 -4.35 -0.72
#